data_AF-A0A182YS18-F1
#
_entry.id   AF-A0A182YS18-F1
#
_cell.length_a   1.000
_cell.length_b   1.000
_cell.length_c   1.000
_cell.angle_alpha   90.00
_cell.angle_beta   90.00
_cell.angle_gamma   90.00
#
_symmetry.space_group_name_H-M   'P 1'
#
loop_
_entity.id
_entity.type
_entity.pdbx_description
1 polymer ?
#
loop_
_entity_poly.entity_id
_entity_poly.type
_entity_poly.pdbx_seq_one_letter_code
_entity_poly.pdbx_strand_id
1 'polypeptide(L)'
;MEENKDASLLVIVLDTNPSQRIIREKPHNLTHCLDSIVAFANAHLMQKAQNKLAVLACHHHATQFLYPTPGKPLDIRQVDGQYEVFTLVEKTIKQKLAHMINTAPPLTTPTESLLAGSMSMALCYIAR
;
A
#
# COMPACT_ATOMS: atom_id res chain seq x y z
N MET A 1 1.35 30.76 -7.96
CA MET A 1 0.70 29.48 -8.26
C MET A 1 0.03 29.07 -6.97
N GLU A 2 -1.28 29.25 -6.85
CA GLU A 2 -2.01 28.91 -5.62
C GLU A 2 -1.76 27.43 -5.31
N GLU A 3 -1.13 27.14 -4.17
CA GLU A 3 -1.27 25.83 -3.57
C GLU A 3 -2.76 25.57 -3.45
N ASN A 4 -3.23 24.53 -4.11
CA ASN A 4 -4.60 24.08 -3.98
C ASN A 4 -4.78 23.57 -2.54
N LYS A 5 -5.08 24.49 -1.61
CA LYS A 5 -5.15 24.29 -0.15
C LYS A 5 -6.19 23.24 0.28
N ASP A 6 -6.90 22.66 -0.67
CA ASP A 6 -7.97 21.70 -0.42
C ASP A 6 -7.57 20.23 -0.62
N ALA A 7 -6.40 19.92 -1.19
CA ALA A 7 -6.00 18.54 -1.46
C ALA A 7 -5.20 17.91 -0.31
N SER A 8 -5.65 16.76 0.21
CA SER A 8 -4.95 16.03 1.27
C SER A 8 -4.20 14.82 0.73
N LEU A 9 -2.95 14.64 1.15
CA LEU A 9 -2.16 13.43 0.89
C LEU A 9 -2.25 12.48 2.09
N LEU A 10 -2.68 11.24 1.83
CA LEU A 10 -2.62 10.14 2.80
C LEU A 10 -1.48 9.19 2.41
N VAL A 11 -0.56 8.94 3.35
CA VAL A 11 0.50 7.95 3.19
C VAL A 11 0.29 6.82 4.20
N ILE A 12 0.14 5.59 3.71
CA ILE A 12 -0.06 4.39 4.53
C ILE A 12 1.19 3.54 4.44
N VAL A 13 1.79 3.21 5.59
CA VAL A 13 2.88 2.24 5.68
C VAL A 13 2.33 0.95 6.29
N LEU A 14 2.32 -0.12 5.49
CA LEU A 14 1.82 -1.42 5.87
C LEU A 14 2.99 -2.34 6.24
N ASP A 15 3.09 -2.74 7.51
CA ASP A 15 4.05 -3.76 7.91
C ASP A 15 3.54 -5.15 7.52
N THR A 16 4.30 -5.84 6.67
CA THR A 16 3.99 -7.17 6.14
C THR A 16 5.02 -8.21 6.54
N ASN A 17 5.73 -7.99 7.65
CA ASN A 17 6.71 -8.93 8.14
C ASN A 17 6.07 -10.24 8.64
N PRO A 18 6.33 -11.40 8.00
CA PRO A 18 5.82 -12.71 8.39
C PRO A 18 6.28 -13.16 9.78
N SER A 19 7.30 -12.52 10.38
CA SER A 19 7.69 -12.79 11.78
C SER A 19 6.64 -12.27 12.79
N GLN A 20 5.76 -11.35 12.38
CA GLN A 20 4.69 -10.83 13.22
C GLN A 20 3.73 -11.93 13.68
N ARG A 21 3.40 -11.91 14.97
CA ARG A 21 2.52 -12.90 15.60
C ARG A 21 1.16 -13.02 14.92
N ILE A 22 0.56 -11.89 14.54
CA ILE A 22 -0.76 -11.84 13.89
C ILE A 22 -0.79 -12.59 12.54
N ILE A 23 0.31 -12.52 11.78
CA ILE A 23 0.45 -13.19 10.49
C ILE A 23 0.76 -14.68 10.71
N ARG A 24 1.61 -15.01 11.70
CA ARG A 24 1.99 -16.40 12.02
C ARG A 24 0.84 -17.24 12.53
N GLU A 25 0.04 -16.71 13.46
CA GLU A 25 -1.07 -17.46 14.07
C GLU A 25 -2.25 -17.62 13.10
N LYS A 26 -2.51 -16.59 12.28
CA LYS A 26 -3.67 -16.52 11.40
C LYS A 26 -3.33 -15.76 10.11
N PRO A 27 -2.77 -16.43 9.10
CA PRO A 27 -2.33 -15.78 7.85
C PRO A 27 -3.44 -15.00 7.12
N HIS A 28 -4.70 -15.46 7.24
CA HIS A 28 -5.87 -14.77 6.65
C HIS A 28 -6.12 -13.37 7.24
N ASN A 29 -5.59 -13.08 8.43
CA ASN A 29 -5.70 -11.74 9.02
C ASN A 29 -5.03 -10.68 8.15
N LEU A 30 -3.93 -11.02 7.47
CA LEU A 30 -3.25 -10.07 6.59
C LEU A 30 -4.18 -9.64 5.44
N THR A 31 -4.90 -10.58 4.85
CA THR A 31 -5.89 -10.30 3.79
C THR A 31 -7.01 -9.40 4.30
N HIS A 32 -7.57 -9.71 5.48
CA HIS A 32 -8.64 -8.90 6.07
C HIS A 32 -8.18 -7.49 6.43
N CYS A 33 -6.97 -7.35 6.98
CA CYS A 33 -6.34 -6.06 7.24
C CYS A 33 -6.14 -5.28 5.94
N LEU A 34 -5.69 -5.95 4.87
CA LEU A 34 -5.50 -5.33 3.57
C LEU A 34 -6.81 -4.82 2.98
N ASP A 35 -7.88 -5.61 3.04
CA ASP A 35 -9.20 -5.21 2.56
C ASP A 35 -9.73 -3.99 3.34
N SER A 36 -9.53 -3.98 4.66
CA SER A 36 -9.90 -2.84 5.51
C SER A 36 -9.09 -1.58 5.18
N ILE A 37 -7.79 -1.72 4.90
CA ILE A 37 -6.90 -0.62 4.50
C ILE A 37 -7.29 -0.08 3.13
N VAL A 38 -7.62 -0.94 2.18
CA VAL A 38 -8.09 -0.52 0.86
C VAL A 38 -9.42 0.22 0.98
N ALA A 39 -10.35 -0.26 1.80
CA ALA A 39 -11.61 0.45 2.07
C ALA A 39 -11.36 1.84 2.68
N PHE A 40 -10.45 1.94 3.66
CA PHE A 40 -10.05 3.21 4.25
C PHE A 40 -9.39 4.16 3.23
N ALA A 41 -8.48 3.63 2.40
CA ALA A 41 -7.80 4.40 1.35
C ALA A 41 -8.80 4.93 0.30
N ASN A 42 -9.75 4.09 -0.12
CA ASN A 42 -10.81 4.49 -1.04
C ASN A 42 -11.73 5.54 -0.39
N ALA A 43 -12.09 5.38 0.88
CA ALA A 43 -12.88 6.37 1.61
C ALA A 43 -12.17 7.73 1.67
N HIS A 44 -10.84 7.77 1.86
CA HIS A 44 -10.04 8.99 1.76
C HIS A 44 -10.12 9.62 0.37
N LEU A 45 -9.97 8.82 -0.70
CA LEU A 45 -10.06 9.31 -2.07
C LEU A 45 -11.49 9.78 -2.44
N MET A 46 -12.53 9.21 -1.84
CA MET A 46 -13.92 9.63 -2.02
C MET A 46 -14.23 11.01 -1.44
N GLN A 47 -13.48 11.45 -0.41
CA GLN A 47 -13.76 12.73 0.26
C GLN A 47 -13.56 13.93 -0.65
N LYS A 48 -12.49 13.93 -1.47
CA LYS A 48 -12.19 14.99 -2.44
C LYS A 48 -11.47 14.40 -3.64
N ALA A 49 -11.87 14.79 -4.85
CA ALA A 49 -11.26 14.30 -6.09
C ALA A 49 -9.76 14.61 -6.22
N GLN A 50 -9.28 15.64 -5.51
CA GLN A 50 -7.87 16.05 -5.49
C GLN A 50 -7.05 15.32 -4.42
N ASN A 51 -7.68 14.50 -3.56
CA ASN A 51 -6.96 13.74 -2.54
C ASN A 51 -6.00 12.76 -3.21
N LYS A 52 -4.82 12.63 -2.61
CA LYS A 52 -3.75 11.75 -3.08
C LYS A 52 -3.54 10.64 -2.07
N LEU A 53 -3.07 9.51 -2.58
CA LEU A 53 -2.78 8.31 -1.80
C LEU A 53 -1.38 7.80 -2.16
N ALA A 54 -0.62 7.42 -1.14
CA ALA A 54 0.53 6.54 -1.27
C ALA A 54 0.44 5.41 -0.27
N VAL A 55 0.79 4.20 -0.71
CA VAL A 55 0.81 3.00 0.12
C VAL A 55 2.17 2.34 -0.06
N LEU A 56 2.88 2.18 1.05
CA LEU A 56 4.17 1.50 1.11
C LEU A 56 4.01 0.19 1.88
N ALA A 57 4.67 -0.86 1.41
CA ALA A 57 4.89 -2.06 2.19
C ALA A 57 6.26 -2.00 2.86
N CYS A 58 6.26 -2.31 4.14
CA CYS A 58 7.44 -2.47 4.99
C CYS A 58 7.58 -3.96 5.28
N HIS A 59 8.61 -4.59 4.72
CA HIS A 59 8.88 -6.01 4.89
C HIS A 59 10.30 -6.21 5.46
N HIS A 60 10.71 -7.44 5.75
CA HIS A 60 12.02 -7.70 6.37
C HIS A 60 13.20 -7.45 5.42
N HIS A 61 13.01 -7.72 4.13
CA HIS A 61 14.09 -7.65 3.13
C HIS A 61 14.02 -6.40 2.26
N ALA A 62 12.86 -5.73 2.21
CA ALA A 62 12.65 -4.58 1.34
C ALA A 62 11.53 -3.66 1.85
N THR A 63 11.62 -2.40 1.44
CA THR A 63 10.50 -1.44 1.47
C THR A 63 10.15 -1.09 0.03
N GLN A 64 8.85 -1.10 -0.32
CA GLN A 64 8.42 -0.79 -1.68
C GLN A 64 7.10 -0.03 -1.70
N PHE A 65 6.94 0.85 -2.68
CA PHE A 65 5.63 1.42 -3.00
C PHE A 65 4.71 0.35 -3.59
N LEU A 66 3.61 0.08 -2.88
CA LEU A 66 2.47 -0.65 -3.40
C LEU A 66 1.66 0.25 -4.34
N TYR A 67 1.49 1.52 -3.97
CA TYR A 67 0.85 2.56 -4.77
C TYR A 67 1.47 3.94 -4.45
N PRO A 68 1.60 4.88 -5.39
CA PRO A 68 1.46 4.69 -6.83
C PRO A 68 2.59 3.82 -7.41
N THR A 69 2.34 3.19 -8.56
CA THR A 69 3.36 2.38 -9.25
C THR A 69 4.07 3.21 -10.32
N PRO A 70 5.41 3.26 -10.34
CA PRO A 70 6.13 3.84 -11.46
C PRO A 70 5.92 2.98 -12.72
N GLY A 71 5.44 3.58 -13.81
CA GLY A 71 5.22 2.90 -15.09
C GLY A 71 3.78 2.95 -15.58
N LYS A 72 3.44 2.07 -16.54
CA LYS A 72 2.07 1.97 -17.07
C LYS A 72 1.12 1.47 -15.97
N PRO A 73 -0.01 2.15 -15.74
CA PRO A 73 -1.05 1.63 -14.85
C PRO A 73 -1.54 0.28 -15.37
N LEU A 74 -2.03 -0.56 -14.44
CA LEU A 74 -2.64 -1.84 -14.80
C LEU A 74 -3.81 -1.58 -15.75
N ASP A 75 -3.90 -2.37 -16.82
CA ASP A 75 -4.98 -2.28 -17.79
C ASP A 75 -6.24 -2.90 -17.18
N ILE A 76 -7.05 -2.06 -16.54
CA ILE A 76 -8.21 -2.51 -15.77
C ILE A 76 -9.46 -2.25 -16.59
N ARG A 77 -10.03 -3.36 -17.08
CA ARG A 77 -11.37 -3.32 -17.64
C ARG A 77 -12.37 -2.98 -16.54
N GLN A 78 -13.10 -1.91 -16.78
CA GLN A 78 -14.20 -1.47 -15.92
C GLN A 78 -15.24 -2.58 -15.84
N VAL A 79 -15.66 -2.91 -14.62
CA VAL A 79 -16.87 -3.70 -14.37
C VAL A 79 -17.94 -2.68 -13.96
N ASP A 80 -19.11 -2.77 -14.59
CA ASP A 80 -20.15 -1.74 -14.56
C ASP A 80 -20.47 -1.25 -13.13
N GLY A 81 -20.52 0.07 -12.94
CA GLY A 81 -20.81 0.73 -11.66
C GLY A 81 -19.64 0.95 -10.68
N GLN A 82 -18.43 0.42 -10.91
CA GLN A 82 -17.27 0.69 -10.04
C GLN A 82 -16.43 1.88 -10.53
N TYR A 83 -15.96 2.70 -9.57
CA TYR A 83 -15.03 3.79 -9.85
C TYR A 83 -13.65 3.21 -10.19
N GLU A 84 -13.19 3.44 -11.42
CA GLU A 84 -11.99 2.82 -12.00
C GLU A 84 -10.74 3.00 -11.11
N VAL A 85 -10.58 4.18 -10.52
CA VAL A 85 -9.43 4.47 -9.63
C VAL A 85 -9.43 3.57 -8.41
N PHE A 86 -10.59 3.22 -7.84
CA PHE A 86 -10.65 2.36 -6.65
C PHE A 86 -10.29 0.92 -6.99
N THR A 87 -10.82 0.42 -8.11
CA THR A 87 -10.44 -0.91 -8.62
C THR A 87 -8.94 -0.96 -8.96
N LEU A 88 -8.38 0.15 -9.48
CA LEU A 88 -6.95 0.29 -9.74
C LEU A 88 -6.11 0.26 -8.48
N VAL A 89 -6.46 1.06 -7.48
CA VAL A 89 -5.77 1.09 -6.18
C VAL A 89 -5.79 -0.30 -5.55
N GLU A 90 -6.96 -0.92 -5.46
CA GLU A 90 -7.13 -2.25 -4.87
C GLU A 90 -6.28 -3.32 -5.59
N LYS A 91 -6.44 -3.44 -6.92
CA LYS A 91 -5.70 -4.46 -7.69
C LYS A 91 -4.21 -4.24 -7.62
N THR A 92 -3.75 -2.99 -7.71
CA THR A 92 -2.32 -2.66 -7.67
C THR A 92 -1.72 -3.03 -6.31
N ILE A 93 -2.39 -2.65 -5.22
CA ILE A 93 -1.92 -2.95 -3.85
C ILE A 93 -1.86 -4.46 -3.62
N LYS A 94 -2.93 -5.19 -3.96
CA LYS A 94 -3.01 -6.65 -3.77
C LYS A 94 -1.95 -7.38 -4.60
N GLN A 95 -1.81 -7.05 -5.89
CA GLN A 95 -0.85 -7.71 -6.78
C GLN A 95 0.60 -7.45 -6.36
N LYS A 96 0.96 -6.19 -6.04
CA LYS A 96 2.33 -5.87 -5.64
C LYS A 96 2.68 -6.46 -4.29
N LEU A 97 1.75 -6.45 -3.34
CA LEU A 97 2.00 -7.06 -2.05
C LEU A 97 2.18 -8.59 -2.19
N ALA A 98 1.32 -9.25 -2.97
CA ALA A 98 1.45 -10.67 -3.25
C ALA A 98 2.79 -10.97 -3.93
N HIS A 99 3.19 -10.16 -4.92
CA HIS A 99 4.49 -10.29 -5.58
C HIS A 99 5.65 -10.14 -4.60
N MET A 100 5.63 -9.13 -3.72
CA MET A 100 6.66 -8.90 -2.71
C MET A 100 6.78 -10.09 -1.75
N ILE A 101 5.66 -10.63 -1.27
CA ILE A 101 5.66 -11.77 -0.36
C ILE A 101 6.18 -13.04 -1.07
N ASN A 102 5.75 -13.28 -2.31
CA ASN A 102 6.15 -14.48 -3.07
C ASN A 102 7.60 -14.45 -3.55
N THR A 103 8.20 -13.27 -3.70
CA THR A 103 9.61 -13.10 -4.10
C THR A 103 10.54 -12.91 -2.90
N ALA A 104 9.99 -12.85 -1.69
CA ALA A 104 10.76 -12.69 -0.47
C ALA A 104 11.73 -13.86 -0.24
N PRO A 105 12.96 -13.60 0.21
CA PRO A 105 13.86 -14.66 0.62
C PRO A 105 13.27 -15.40 1.84
N PRO A 106 13.41 -16.74 1.90
CA PRO A 106 12.90 -17.51 3.02
C PRO A 106 13.59 -17.08 4.33
N LEU A 107 12.81 -16.95 5.39
CA LEU A 107 13.33 -16.63 6.71
C LEU A 107 13.83 -17.88 7.42
N THR A 108 15.12 -17.89 7.77
CA THR A 108 15.72 -18.91 8.64
C THR A 108 15.65 -18.53 10.12
N THR A 109 15.55 -17.22 10.40
CA THR A 109 15.45 -16.64 11.73
C THR A 109 14.40 -15.52 11.73
N PRO A 110 13.75 -15.22 12.86
CA PRO A 110 12.89 -14.07 12.98
C PRO A 110 13.69 -12.79 12.74
N THR A 111 13.22 -11.94 11.83
CA THR A 111 13.85 -10.66 11.48
C THR A 111 12.89 -9.52 11.74
N GLU A 112 13.42 -8.34 12.03
CA GLU A 112 12.63 -7.13 12.19
C GLU A 112 12.22 -6.53 10.83
N SER A 113 11.21 -5.67 10.86
CA SER A 113 10.72 -4.95 9.69
C SER A 113 11.59 -3.72 9.42
N LEU A 114 11.77 -3.33 8.16
CA LEU A 114 12.53 -2.12 7.78
C LEU A 114 11.74 -0.81 8.01
N LEU A 115 11.21 -0.62 9.21
CA LEU A 115 10.29 0.46 9.53
C LEU A 115 10.94 1.85 9.38
N ALA A 116 12.18 2.02 9.85
CA ALA A 116 12.90 3.28 9.70
C ALA A 116 13.10 3.67 8.22
N GLY A 117 13.40 2.68 7.37
CA GLY A 117 13.54 2.89 5.92
C GLY A 117 12.21 3.30 5.28
N SER A 118 11.12 2.62 5.62
CA SER A 118 9.78 2.96 5.09
C SER A 118 9.27 4.32 5.53
N MET A 119 9.50 4.72 6.78
CA MET A 119 9.19 6.06 7.26
C MET A 119 10.02 7.12 6.53
N SER A 120 11.31 6.87 6.32
CA SER A 120 12.18 7.80 5.58
C SER A 120 11.70 7.96 4.14
N MET A 121 11.37 6.86 3.45
CA MET A 121 10.80 6.90 2.10
C MET A 121 9.46 7.64 2.04
N ALA A 122 8.59 7.43 3.02
CA ALA A 122 7.31 8.12 3.13
C ALA A 122 7.49 9.63 3.32
N LEU A 123 8.38 10.05 4.23
CA LEU A 123 8.67 11.46 4.47
C LEU A 123 9.31 12.13 3.25
N CYS A 124 10.26 11.47 2.58
CA CYS A 124 10.83 11.96 1.33
C CYS A 124 9.77 12.08 0.21
N TYR A 125 8.79 11.16 0.18
CA TYR A 125 7.68 11.25 -0.77
C TYR A 125 6.76 12.44 -0.48
N ILE A 126 6.51 12.74 0.81
CA ILE A 126 5.71 13.89 1.24
C ILE A 126 6.42 15.20 0.94
N ALA A 127 7.74 15.26 1.13
CA ALA A 127 8.55 16.45 0.92
C ALA A 127 8.83 16.79 -0.55
N ARG A 128 8.37 15.97 -1.49
CA ARG A 128 8.57 16.13 -2.93
C ARG A 128 7.56 17.07 -3.55
#